data_AF-A0A928MXS4-F1
#
_entry.id   AF-A0A928MXS4-F1
#
_cell.length_a   1.000
_cell.length_b   1.000
_cell.length_c   1.000
_cell.angle_alpha   90.00
_cell.angle_beta   90.00
_cell.angle_gamma   90.00
#
_symmetry.space_group_name_H-M   'P 1'
#
loop_
_entity.id
_entity.type
_entity.pdbx_description
1 polymer ?
#
loop_
_entity_poly.entity_id
_entity_poly.type
_entity_poly.pdbx_seq_one_letter_code
_entity_poly.pdbx_strand_id
1 'polypeptide(L)'
;MDSWTKYNEKESSRLTEAIEFATKKHSGQFRKATTIPYILHPLEVLQILYSMRADTNVMIAGVLHDTVEDTDTTLDEIREIFGADVAELVASNSEDKSKSWIERKQHTIDDLANANERVKMLIMADKLSNIRSIAFDYKHIGDKLWERFNAPKGKQAWYYDGILDALYDMQFIPECEKAYWEITELFKDVFVKYYLDRENDIIYQDCETGTIHYLKKGNPSWNDALAEISDSITNNADDKPHYYKINPIPDNAELLSRKGAELTEDIWNKPFWDCHNIDLQDGEYPLFRSKKRCVDIKITSSRLVLLCEDYGKECESINGKDEYEFSYSLDEECTHRFLAQLRMRCGTENSLESILKQEFGKDEGPKIFKNFCDEIGVFTQFYSR
;
A
#
# COMPACT_ATOMS: atom_id res chain seq x y z
N MET A 1 -5.07 24.07 -24.19
CA MET A 1 -5.32 22.90 -25.06
C MET A 1 -4.10 22.03 -24.93
N ASP A 2 -4.21 20.95 -24.15
CA ASP A 2 -3.10 20.05 -23.85
C ASP A 2 -2.55 19.44 -25.13
N SER A 3 -1.21 19.37 -25.22
CA SER A 3 -0.44 18.78 -26.32
C SER A 3 -0.84 17.32 -26.65
N TRP A 4 -1.61 16.67 -25.79
CA TRP A 4 -2.16 15.31 -25.92
C TRP A 4 -3.31 15.16 -26.93
N THR A 5 -3.95 16.25 -27.39
CA THR A 5 -5.14 16.13 -28.28
C THR A 5 -4.81 15.93 -29.77
N LYS A 6 -3.54 15.79 -30.15
CA LYS A 6 -3.14 15.47 -31.52
C LYS A 6 -2.34 14.17 -31.55
N TYR A 7 -3.05 13.05 -31.53
CA TYR A 7 -2.49 11.83 -32.12
C TYR A 7 -2.18 12.13 -33.59
N ASN A 8 -0.92 11.96 -33.98
CA ASN A 8 -0.54 12.12 -35.36
C ASN A 8 -1.20 11.02 -36.20
N GLU A 9 -1.68 11.32 -37.41
CA GLU A 9 -2.29 10.33 -38.31
C GLU A 9 -1.41 9.08 -38.50
N LYS A 10 -0.09 9.27 -38.47
CA LYS A 10 0.91 8.19 -38.55
C LYS A 10 0.87 7.25 -37.33
N GLU A 11 0.67 7.77 -36.13
CA GLU A 11 0.59 6.96 -34.90
C GLU A 11 -0.73 6.18 -34.84
N SER A 12 -1.82 6.86 -35.21
CA SER A 12 -3.14 6.22 -35.35
C SER A 12 -3.09 5.05 -36.34
N SER A 13 -2.44 5.24 -37.49
CA SER A 13 -2.27 4.19 -38.50
C SER A 13 -1.50 2.97 -37.99
N ARG A 14 -0.40 3.16 -37.23
CA ARG A 14 0.38 2.04 -36.68
C ARG A 14 -0.41 1.24 -35.65
N LEU A 15 -1.20 1.93 -34.83
CA LEU A 15 -2.03 1.27 -33.83
C LEU A 15 -3.17 0.48 -34.48
N THR A 16 -3.79 1.01 -35.54
CA THR A 16 -4.78 0.26 -36.34
C THR A 16 -4.17 -1.02 -36.92
N GLU A 17 -2.97 -0.93 -37.51
CA GLU A 17 -2.27 -2.09 -38.06
C GLU A 17 -1.99 -3.16 -36.99
N ALA A 18 -1.57 -2.76 -35.78
CA ALA A 18 -1.37 -3.68 -34.66
C ALA A 18 -2.67 -4.38 -34.23
N ILE A 19 -3.79 -3.65 -34.17
CA ILE A 19 -5.10 -4.22 -33.82
C ILE A 19 -5.56 -5.21 -34.88
N GLU A 20 -5.42 -4.88 -36.17
CA GLU A 20 -5.75 -5.79 -37.27
C GLU A 20 -4.90 -7.06 -37.23
N PHE A 21 -3.60 -6.90 -36.97
CA PHE A 21 -2.67 -8.01 -36.82
C PHE A 21 -3.07 -8.93 -35.66
N ALA A 22 -3.28 -8.39 -34.45
CA ALA A 22 -3.69 -9.16 -33.28
C ALA A 22 -5.05 -9.84 -33.50
N THR A 23 -6.01 -9.14 -34.10
CA THR A 23 -7.34 -9.68 -34.42
C THR A 23 -7.25 -10.90 -35.34
N LYS A 24 -6.37 -10.83 -36.35
CA LYS A 24 -6.12 -11.94 -37.27
C LYS A 24 -5.44 -13.11 -36.58
N LYS A 25 -4.39 -12.86 -35.78
CA LYS A 25 -3.61 -13.90 -35.08
C LYS A 25 -4.43 -14.64 -34.02
N HIS A 26 -5.30 -13.93 -33.29
CA HIS A 26 -6.20 -14.53 -32.30
C HIS A 26 -7.55 -14.97 -32.89
N SER A 27 -7.70 -15.03 -34.22
CA SER A 27 -8.96 -15.43 -34.85
C SER A 27 -9.37 -16.84 -34.44
N GLY A 28 -10.62 -16.99 -33.97
CA GLY A 28 -11.15 -18.27 -33.47
C GLY A 28 -10.74 -18.63 -32.05
N GLN A 29 -9.94 -17.80 -31.38
CA GLN A 29 -9.57 -17.98 -29.96
C GLN A 29 -10.61 -17.33 -29.02
N PHE A 30 -10.81 -17.97 -27.88
CA PHE A 30 -11.72 -17.50 -26.82
C PHE A 30 -11.00 -17.46 -25.48
N ARG A 31 -11.41 -16.56 -24.58
CA ARG A 31 -10.92 -16.53 -23.20
C ARG A 31 -11.25 -17.84 -22.50
N LYS A 32 -10.33 -18.31 -21.65
CA LYS A 32 -10.33 -19.66 -21.07
C LYS A 32 -11.69 -20.05 -20.48
N ALA A 33 -12.27 -21.13 -20.99
CA ALA A 33 -13.57 -21.66 -20.55
C ALA A 33 -14.75 -20.67 -20.65
N THR A 34 -14.69 -19.73 -21.60
CA THR A 34 -15.77 -18.79 -21.92
C THR A 34 -16.06 -18.76 -23.42
N THR A 35 -17.10 -18.03 -23.83
CA THR A 35 -17.41 -17.71 -25.25
C THR A 35 -16.95 -16.31 -25.65
N ILE A 36 -16.15 -15.65 -24.81
CA ILE A 36 -15.70 -14.27 -25.02
C ILE A 36 -14.51 -14.32 -25.99
N PRO A 37 -14.56 -13.63 -27.15
CA PRO A 37 -13.44 -13.58 -28.10
C PRO A 37 -12.17 -13.06 -27.45
N TYR A 38 -11.03 -13.72 -27.71
CA TYR A 38 -9.75 -13.39 -27.05
C TYR A 38 -9.33 -11.94 -27.26
N ILE A 39 -9.56 -11.39 -28.46
CA ILE A 39 -9.21 -10.02 -28.86
C ILE A 39 -9.74 -8.92 -27.92
N LEU A 40 -10.79 -9.20 -27.16
CA LEU A 40 -11.32 -8.23 -26.19
C LEU A 40 -10.32 -7.92 -25.06
N HIS A 41 -9.47 -8.88 -24.68
CA HIS A 41 -8.43 -8.64 -23.68
C HIS A 41 -7.34 -7.68 -24.19
N PRO A 42 -6.67 -7.91 -25.34
CA PRO A 42 -5.73 -6.93 -25.90
C PRO A 42 -6.32 -5.54 -26.14
N LEU A 43 -7.61 -5.44 -26.51
CA LEU A 43 -8.29 -4.16 -26.67
C LEU A 43 -8.55 -3.46 -25.33
N GLU A 44 -8.85 -4.20 -24.26
CA GLU A 44 -8.95 -3.63 -22.92
C GLU A 44 -7.58 -3.15 -22.42
N VAL A 45 -6.52 -3.94 -22.63
CA VAL A 45 -5.14 -3.55 -22.31
C VAL A 45 -4.77 -2.24 -23.03
N LEU A 46 -5.11 -2.13 -24.31
CA LEU A 46 -4.93 -0.88 -25.06
C LEU A 46 -5.69 0.29 -24.42
N GLN A 47 -6.95 0.11 -24.04
CA GLN A 47 -7.75 1.15 -23.41
C GLN A 47 -7.15 1.60 -22.06
N ILE A 48 -6.62 0.67 -21.27
CA ILE A 48 -5.96 0.96 -20.00
C ILE A 48 -4.67 1.75 -20.26
N LEU A 49 -3.81 1.30 -21.17
CA LEU A 49 -2.57 2.00 -21.55
C LEU A 49 -2.82 3.41 -22.08
N TYR A 50 -3.87 3.57 -22.90
CA TYR A 50 -4.29 4.89 -23.38
C TYR A 50 -4.71 5.81 -22.22
N SER A 51 -5.43 5.27 -21.21
CA SER A 51 -5.84 6.02 -20.02
C SER A 51 -4.65 6.42 -19.15
N MET A 52 -3.60 5.59 -19.13
CA MET A 52 -2.32 5.88 -18.47
C MET A 52 -1.37 6.73 -19.33
N ARG A 53 -1.85 7.27 -20.46
CA ARG A 53 -1.06 8.14 -21.33
C ARG A 53 0.26 7.50 -21.79
N ALA A 54 0.26 6.18 -21.97
CA ALA A 54 1.42 5.47 -22.49
C ALA A 54 1.75 5.91 -23.91
N ASP A 55 3.02 5.80 -24.32
CA ASP A 55 3.42 6.09 -25.70
C ASP A 55 2.91 5.03 -26.69
N THR A 56 2.88 5.39 -27.98
CA THR A 56 2.32 4.52 -29.04
C THR A 56 2.98 3.16 -29.12
N ASN A 57 4.28 3.02 -28.84
CA ASN A 57 4.95 1.72 -28.91
C ASN A 57 4.55 0.83 -27.73
N VAL A 58 4.34 1.39 -26.53
CA VAL A 58 3.79 0.64 -25.38
C VAL A 58 2.36 0.19 -25.65
N MET A 59 1.52 1.06 -26.23
CA MET A 59 0.16 0.68 -26.64
C MET A 59 0.15 -0.43 -27.70
N ILE A 60 1.01 -0.34 -28.72
CA ILE A 60 1.16 -1.41 -29.71
C ILE A 60 1.65 -2.70 -29.04
N ALA A 61 2.64 -2.62 -28.14
CA ALA A 61 3.11 -3.79 -27.39
C ALA A 61 1.98 -4.42 -26.56
N GLY A 62 1.13 -3.60 -25.92
CA GLY A 62 -0.07 -4.07 -25.20
C GLY A 62 -1.07 -4.80 -26.08
N VAL A 63 -1.28 -4.34 -27.32
CA VAL A 63 -2.15 -5.05 -28.28
C VAL A 63 -1.53 -6.39 -28.72
N LEU A 64 -0.20 -6.48 -28.75
CA LEU A 64 0.53 -7.63 -29.29
C LEU A 64 1.05 -8.60 -28.21
N HIS A 65 0.94 -8.27 -26.92
CA HIS A 65 1.71 -8.93 -25.86
C HIS A 65 1.52 -10.46 -25.80
N ASP A 66 0.30 -10.94 -26.05
CA ASP A 66 -0.01 -12.38 -26.07
C ASP A 66 0.19 -13.06 -27.43
N THR A 67 0.46 -12.30 -28.49
CA THR A 67 0.58 -12.89 -29.83
C THR A 67 1.77 -13.85 -29.90
N VAL A 68 2.89 -13.54 -29.25
CA VAL A 68 4.08 -14.42 -29.21
C VAL A 68 3.82 -15.67 -28.37
N GLU A 69 3.01 -15.54 -27.31
CA GLU A 69 2.76 -16.64 -26.38
C GLU A 69 1.69 -17.63 -26.88
N ASP A 70 0.64 -17.12 -27.52
CA ASP A 70 -0.59 -17.86 -27.79
C ASP A 70 -0.90 -18.04 -29.29
N THR A 71 0.02 -17.62 -30.17
CA THR A 71 -0.12 -17.77 -31.63
C THR A 71 1.20 -18.23 -32.26
N ASP A 72 1.26 -18.26 -33.60
CA ASP A 72 2.48 -18.59 -34.36
C ASP A 72 3.40 -17.37 -34.58
N THR A 73 3.10 -16.24 -33.96
CA THR A 73 3.85 -14.98 -34.11
C THR A 73 5.23 -15.09 -33.48
N THR A 74 6.25 -14.53 -34.14
CA THR A 74 7.62 -14.46 -33.61
C THR A 74 8.03 -13.03 -33.26
N LEU A 75 8.99 -12.87 -32.35
CA LEU A 75 9.55 -11.55 -32.03
C LEU A 75 10.24 -10.90 -33.24
N ASP A 76 10.78 -11.70 -34.16
CA ASP A 76 11.37 -11.18 -35.40
C ASP A 76 10.30 -10.61 -36.34
N GLU A 77 9.15 -11.29 -36.47
CA GLU A 77 7.98 -10.77 -37.21
C GLU A 77 7.49 -9.43 -36.62
N ILE A 78 7.39 -9.34 -35.29
CA ILE A 78 7.02 -8.08 -34.61
C ILE A 78 8.06 -6.99 -34.87
N ARG A 79 9.35 -7.34 -34.83
CA ARG A 79 10.45 -6.39 -35.08
C ARG A 79 10.41 -5.85 -36.50
N GLU A 80 10.15 -6.70 -37.49
CA GLU A 80 10.07 -6.32 -38.90
C GLU A 80 8.88 -5.39 -39.19
N ILE A 81 7.71 -5.67 -38.60
CA ILE A 81 6.47 -4.91 -38.88
C ILE A 81 6.38 -3.65 -38.02
N PHE A 82 6.62 -3.77 -36.71
CA PHE A 82 6.32 -2.71 -35.73
C PHE A 82 7.56 -2.01 -35.17
N GLY A 83 8.75 -2.57 -35.40
CA GLY A 83 10.04 -2.02 -35.00
C GLY A 83 10.64 -2.66 -33.75
N ALA A 84 11.93 -2.40 -33.52
CA ALA A 84 12.71 -3.02 -32.45
C ALA A 84 12.21 -2.69 -31.04
N ASP A 85 11.78 -1.45 -30.80
CA ASP A 85 11.28 -1.00 -29.49
C ASP A 85 10.00 -1.75 -29.08
N VAL A 86 9.07 -1.96 -30.02
CA VAL A 86 7.86 -2.76 -29.77
C VAL A 86 8.22 -4.22 -29.48
N ALA A 87 9.14 -4.80 -30.25
CA ALA A 87 9.58 -6.18 -30.06
C ALA A 87 10.26 -6.38 -28.69
N GLU A 88 11.04 -5.40 -28.22
CA GLU A 88 11.68 -5.44 -26.90
C GLU A 88 10.64 -5.36 -25.77
N LEU A 89 9.63 -4.48 -25.90
CA LEU A 89 8.53 -4.40 -24.94
C LEU A 89 7.72 -5.70 -24.88
N VAL A 90 7.36 -6.29 -26.02
CA VAL A 90 6.65 -7.58 -26.07
C VAL A 90 7.49 -8.70 -25.46
N ALA A 91 8.79 -8.74 -25.76
CA ALA A 91 9.72 -9.70 -25.17
C ALA A 91 9.80 -9.58 -23.64
N SER A 92 9.80 -8.35 -23.12
CA SER A 92 9.86 -8.10 -21.67
C SER A 92 8.65 -8.62 -20.89
N ASN A 93 7.51 -8.81 -21.57
CA ASN A 93 6.28 -9.35 -20.99
C ASN A 93 6.07 -10.85 -21.28
N SER A 94 6.98 -11.49 -22.02
CA SER A 94 6.87 -12.89 -22.41
C SER A 94 7.60 -13.80 -21.43
N GLU A 95 6.99 -14.93 -21.04
CA GLU A 95 7.57 -15.88 -20.09
C GLU A 95 8.25 -17.07 -20.77
N ASP A 96 9.38 -17.53 -20.22
CA ASP A 96 10.05 -18.77 -20.65
C ASP A 96 9.24 -20.02 -20.23
N LYS A 97 8.41 -20.53 -21.15
CA LYS A 97 7.53 -21.69 -20.93
C LYS A 97 8.27 -23.01 -20.63
N SER A 98 9.62 -23.05 -20.68
CA SER A 98 10.40 -24.24 -20.25
C SER A 98 10.51 -24.37 -18.72
N LYS A 99 10.33 -23.27 -17.98
CA LYS A 99 10.43 -23.23 -16.51
C LYS A 99 9.10 -23.54 -15.82
N SER A 100 9.14 -23.89 -14.53
CA SER A 100 7.93 -24.13 -13.74
C SER A 100 7.08 -22.86 -13.59
N TRP A 101 5.79 -23.02 -13.28
CA TRP A 101 4.89 -21.88 -13.10
C TRP A 101 5.40 -20.90 -12.03
N ILE A 102 5.91 -21.41 -10.90
CA ILE A 102 6.42 -20.56 -9.81
C ILE A 102 7.67 -19.80 -10.24
N GLU A 103 8.63 -20.49 -10.89
CA GLU A 103 9.87 -19.85 -11.34
C GLU A 103 9.60 -18.74 -12.36
N ARG A 104 8.66 -18.96 -13.28
CA ARG A 104 8.26 -17.93 -14.26
C ARG A 104 7.64 -16.72 -13.55
N LYS A 105 6.71 -16.95 -12.63
CA LYS A 105 6.04 -15.87 -11.89
C LYS A 105 6.97 -15.09 -10.96
N GLN A 106 7.88 -15.77 -10.28
CA GLN A 106 8.90 -15.12 -9.45
C GLN A 106 9.82 -14.24 -10.30
N HIS A 107 10.28 -14.74 -11.45
CA HIS A 107 11.11 -13.97 -12.37
C HIS A 107 10.40 -12.68 -12.83
N THR A 108 9.11 -12.75 -13.14
CA THR A 108 8.33 -11.56 -13.48
C THR A 108 8.29 -10.56 -12.33
N ILE A 109 8.10 -11.00 -11.08
CA ILE A 109 8.09 -10.12 -9.91
C ILE A 109 9.46 -9.43 -9.74
N ASP A 110 10.54 -10.21 -9.80
CA ASP A 110 11.91 -9.72 -9.59
C ASP A 110 12.34 -8.71 -10.67
N ASP A 111 12.01 -8.99 -11.93
CA ASP A 111 12.28 -8.09 -13.05
C ASP A 111 11.48 -6.80 -12.94
N LEU A 112 10.20 -6.91 -12.54
CA LEU A 112 9.30 -5.77 -12.47
C LEU A 112 9.76 -4.74 -11.44
N ALA A 113 10.31 -5.19 -10.30
CA ALA A 113 10.83 -4.31 -9.26
C ALA A 113 11.89 -3.32 -9.79
N ASN A 114 12.67 -3.74 -10.81
CA ASN A 114 13.74 -2.94 -11.41
C ASN A 114 13.40 -2.43 -12.83
N ALA A 115 12.20 -2.72 -13.33
CA ALA A 115 11.79 -2.37 -14.67
C ALA A 115 11.56 -0.87 -14.83
N ASN A 116 11.71 -0.37 -16.06
CA ASN A 116 11.33 1.00 -16.38
C ASN A 116 9.80 1.18 -16.41
N GLU A 117 9.36 2.43 -16.34
CA GLU A 117 7.94 2.80 -16.32
C GLU A 117 7.13 2.21 -17.48
N ARG A 118 7.70 2.14 -18.69
CA ARG A 118 7.03 1.62 -19.90
C ARG A 118 6.66 0.15 -19.77
N VAL A 119 7.59 -0.66 -19.24
CA VAL A 119 7.37 -2.09 -18.97
C VAL A 119 6.37 -2.26 -17.82
N LYS A 120 6.49 -1.44 -16.76
CA LYS A 120 5.52 -1.45 -15.64
C LYS A 120 4.10 -1.12 -16.10
N MET A 121 3.91 -0.10 -16.94
CA MET A 121 2.61 0.24 -17.53
C MET A 121 2.03 -0.93 -18.34
N LEU A 122 2.85 -1.60 -19.15
CA LEU A 122 2.43 -2.75 -19.95
C LEU A 122 1.92 -3.90 -19.06
N ILE A 123 2.72 -4.31 -18.07
CA ILE A 123 2.36 -5.40 -17.15
C ILE A 123 1.15 -5.02 -16.28
N MET A 124 1.10 -3.78 -15.78
CA MET A 124 -0.03 -3.30 -15.00
C MET A 124 -1.35 -3.31 -15.80
N ALA A 125 -1.31 -2.93 -17.08
CA ALA A 125 -2.49 -2.97 -17.95
C ALA A 125 -2.97 -4.40 -18.22
N ASP A 126 -2.06 -5.33 -18.51
CA ASP A 126 -2.38 -6.76 -18.64
C ASP A 126 -3.01 -7.30 -17.34
N LYS A 127 -2.36 -7.06 -16.20
CA LYS A 127 -2.81 -7.58 -14.91
C LYS A 127 -4.14 -6.98 -14.47
N LEU A 128 -4.41 -5.71 -14.78
CA LEU A 128 -5.71 -5.08 -14.54
C LEU A 128 -6.82 -5.73 -15.38
N SER A 129 -6.62 -5.92 -16.68
CA SER A 129 -7.62 -6.60 -17.52
C SER A 129 -7.87 -8.03 -17.03
N ASN A 130 -6.82 -8.76 -16.65
CA ASN A 130 -6.94 -10.11 -16.12
C ASN A 130 -7.69 -10.15 -14.77
N ILE A 131 -7.38 -9.27 -13.83
CA ILE A 131 -8.04 -9.29 -12.51
C ILE A 131 -9.48 -8.80 -12.58
N ARG A 132 -9.83 -7.89 -13.50
CA ARG A 132 -11.24 -7.55 -13.78
C ARG A 132 -12.03 -8.76 -14.23
N SER A 133 -11.48 -9.56 -15.16
CA SER A 133 -12.09 -10.81 -15.61
C SER A 133 -12.22 -11.83 -14.47
N ILE A 134 -11.20 -11.98 -13.63
CA ILE A 134 -11.20 -12.87 -12.47
C ILE A 134 -12.27 -12.44 -11.46
N ALA A 135 -12.31 -11.16 -11.09
CA ALA A 135 -13.27 -10.62 -10.14
C ALA A 135 -14.71 -10.76 -10.64
N PHE A 136 -14.94 -10.51 -11.93
CA PHE A 136 -16.23 -10.75 -12.56
C PHE A 136 -16.64 -12.22 -12.42
N ASP A 137 -15.81 -13.16 -12.84
CA ASP A 137 -16.15 -14.59 -12.76
C ASP A 137 -16.31 -15.06 -11.31
N TYR A 138 -15.41 -14.64 -10.40
CA TYR A 138 -15.45 -15.01 -8.99
C TYR A 138 -16.76 -14.59 -8.33
N LYS A 139 -17.29 -13.41 -8.67
CA LYS A 139 -18.60 -12.93 -8.19
C LYS A 139 -19.76 -13.83 -8.64
N HIS A 140 -19.66 -14.50 -9.78
CA HIS A 140 -20.75 -15.32 -10.34
C HIS A 140 -20.66 -16.80 -9.98
N ILE A 141 -19.44 -17.36 -9.92
CA ILE A 141 -19.23 -18.81 -9.73
C ILE A 141 -18.41 -19.18 -8.49
N GLY A 142 -17.91 -18.18 -7.75
CA GLY A 142 -17.13 -18.37 -6.52
C GLY A 142 -15.87 -19.21 -6.75
N ASP A 143 -15.55 -20.09 -5.79
CA ASP A 143 -14.33 -20.89 -5.81
C ASP A 143 -14.24 -21.91 -6.97
N LYS A 144 -15.35 -22.19 -7.67
CA LYS A 144 -15.31 -23.01 -8.90
C LYS A 144 -14.45 -22.37 -9.99
N LEU A 145 -14.22 -21.06 -9.92
CA LEU A 145 -13.31 -20.34 -10.83
C LEU A 145 -11.92 -20.98 -10.85
N TRP A 146 -11.41 -21.40 -9.68
CA TRP A 146 -10.02 -21.85 -9.54
C TRP A 146 -9.75 -23.18 -10.24
N GLU A 147 -10.78 -23.98 -10.54
CA GLU A 147 -10.68 -25.18 -11.37
C GLU A 147 -10.27 -24.85 -12.82
N ARG A 148 -10.46 -23.60 -13.26
CA ARG A 148 -9.99 -23.12 -14.58
C ARG A 148 -8.51 -22.80 -14.59
N PHE A 149 -7.82 -22.72 -13.45
CA PHE A 149 -6.41 -22.30 -13.39
C PHE A 149 -5.48 -23.50 -13.18
N ASN A 150 -4.26 -23.41 -13.70
CA ASN A 150 -3.25 -24.46 -13.51
C ASN A 150 -2.58 -24.38 -12.12
N ALA A 151 -2.75 -23.25 -11.42
CA ALA A 151 -2.25 -23.02 -10.07
C ALA A 151 -3.43 -22.68 -9.13
N PRO A 152 -3.40 -23.17 -7.88
CA PRO A 152 -4.47 -22.96 -6.90
C PRO A 152 -4.57 -21.49 -6.47
N LYS A 153 -5.71 -21.12 -5.89
CA LYS A 153 -6.06 -19.76 -5.48
C LYS A 153 -4.95 -19.07 -4.68
N GLY A 154 -4.42 -19.69 -3.63
CA GLY A 154 -3.34 -19.09 -2.83
C GLY A 154 -2.06 -18.78 -3.62
N LYS A 155 -1.71 -19.56 -4.65
CA LYS A 155 -0.60 -19.23 -5.53
C LYS A 155 -0.92 -18.06 -6.47
N GLN A 156 -2.17 -17.93 -6.90
CA GLN A 156 -2.61 -16.77 -7.67
C GLN A 156 -2.59 -15.51 -6.79
N ALA A 157 -3.05 -15.62 -5.54
CA ALA A 157 -3.00 -14.53 -4.56
C ALA A 157 -1.55 -14.05 -4.35
N TRP A 158 -0.63 -14.97 -4.05
CA TRP A 158 0.80 -14.67 -3.90
C TRP A 158 1.38 -13.95 -5.12
N TYR A 159 1.02 -14.38 -6.34
CA TYR A 159 1.52 -13.75 -7.54
C TYR A 159 1.01 -12.32 -7.71
N TYR A 160 -0.30 -12.08 -7.52
CA TYR A 160 -0.86 -10.73 -7.61
C TYR A 160 -0.35 -9.81 -6.50
N ASP A 161 -0.15 -10.33 -5.29
CA ASP A 161 0.43 -9.62 -4.14
C ASP A 161 1.85 -9.13 -4.49
N GLY A 162 2.73 -10.02 -4.96
CA GLY A 162 4.08 -9.64 -5.39
C GLY A 162 4.12 -8.68 -6.59
N ILE A 163 3.14 -8.75 -7.50
CA ILE A 163 3.00 -7.79 -8.60
C ILE A 163 2.59 -6.41 -8.07
N LEU A 164 1.65 -6.33 -7.12
CA LEU A 164 1.26 -5.07 -6.48
C LEU A 164 2.44 -4.43 -5.76
N ASP A 165 3.22 -5.21 -5.00
CA ASP A 165 4.44 -4.73 -4.35
C ASP A 165 5.46 -4.20 -5.35
N ALA A 166 5.72 -4.92 -6.44
CA ALA A 166 6.65 -4.50 -7.48
C ALA A 166 6.18 -3.28 -8.29
N LEU A 167 4.88 -2.98 -8.27
CA LEU A 167 4.27 -1.80 -8.90
C LEU A 167 3.98 -0.68 -7.90
N TYR A 168 4.41 -0.79 -6.65
CA TYR A 168 4.08 0.17 -5.58
C TYR A 168 4.42 1.62 -5.97
N ASP A 169 5.51 1.85 -6.68
CA ASP A 169 5.92 3.18 -7.13
C ASP A 169 4.94 3.80 -8.16
N MET A 170 4.23 2.98 -8.92
CA MET A 170 3.27 3.43 -9.94
C MET A 170 2.08 4.18 -9.33
N GLN A 171 1.78 3.97 -8.05
CA GLN A 171 0.70 4.69 -7.36
C GLN A 171 0.97 6.20 -7.25
N PHE A 172 2.25 6.61 -7.30
CA PHE A 172 2.65 8.02 -7.19
C PHE A 172 2.73 8.72 -8.55
N ILE A 173 2.52 7.99 -9.64
CA ILE A 173 2.46 8.54 -11.00
C ILE A 173 0.99 8.86 -11.31
N PRO A 174 0.60 10.14 -11.51
CA PRO A 174 -0.80 10.54 -11.66
C PRO A 174 -1.55 9.79 -12.77
N GLU A 175 -0.86 9.49 -13.87
CA GLU A 175 -1.40 8.74 -15.00
C GLU A 175 -1.71 7.27 -14.66
N CYS A 176 -0.99 6.68 -13.70
CA CYS A 176 -1.05 5.26 -13.35
C CYS A 176 -1.80 4.97 -12.05
N GLU A 177 -1.88 5.95 -11.14
CA GLU A 177 -2.48 5.85 -9.80
C GLU A 177 -3.83 5.12 -9.82
N LYS A 178 -4.74 5.54 -10.71
CA LYS A 178 -6.08 4.96 -10.79
C LYS A 178 -6.05 3.46 -11.14
N ALA A 179 -5.18 3.06 -12.07
CA ALA A 179 -5.08 1.66 -12.48
C ALA A 179 -4.49 0.81 -11.34
N TYR A 180 -3.46 1.31 -10.65
CA TYR A 180 -2.86 0.65 -9.49
C TYR A 180 -3.88 0.39 -8.38
N TRP A 181 -4.63 1.43 -7.98
CA TRP A 181 -5.64 1.29 -6.93
C TRP A 181 -6.78 0.37 -7.36
N GLU A 182 -7.19 0.38 -8.62
CA GLU A 182 -8.21 -0.54 -9.11
C GLU A 182 -7.76 -2.01 -9.03
N ILE A 183 -6.51 -2.33 -9.38
CA ILE A 183 -5.96 -3.68 -9.17
C ILE A 183 -5.99 -4.03 -7.69
N THR A 184 -5.56 -3.12 -6.82
CA THR A 184 -5.53 -3.32 -5.37
C THR A 184 -6.92 -3.63 -4.80
N GLU A 185 -7.95 -2.89 -5.24
CA GLU A 185 -9.33 -3.13 -4.81
C GLU A 185 -9.88 -4.46 -5.31
N LEU A 186 -9.65 -4.78 -6.58
CA LEU A 186 -10.08 -6.05 -7.17
C LEU A 186 -9.35 -7.24 -6.55
N PHE A 187 -8.08 -7.07 -6.19
CA PHE A 187 -7.31 -8.05 -5.43
C PHE A 187 -7.98 -8.33 -4.08
N LYS A 188 -8.31 -7.28 -3.32
CA LYS A 188 -9.03 -7.42 -2.06
C LYS A 188 -10.39 -8.10 -2.25
N ASP A 189 -11.14 -7.75 -3.29
CA ASP A 189 -12.45 -8.35 -3.58
C ASP A 189 -12.38 -9.87 -3.90
N VAL A 190 -11.25 -10.36 -4.42
CA VAL A 190 -11.07 -11.76 -4.83
C VAL A 190 -10.34 -12.61 -3.78
N PHE A 191 -9.31 -12.04 -3.17
CA PHE A 191 -8.31 -12.78 -2.37
C PHE A 191 -8.32 -12.43 -0.89
N VAL A 192 -9.17 -11.51 -0.45
CA VAL A 192 -9.22 -11.08 0.95
C VAL A 192 -10.62 -11.26 1.51
N LYS A 193 -10.71 -11.85 2.71
CA LYS A 193 -11.95 -11.94 3.48
C LYS A 193 -11.84 -11.08 4.73
N TYR A 194 -12.95 -10.45 5.08
CA TYR A 194 -13.03 -9.60 6.25
C TYR A 194 -13.96 -10.21 7.27
N TYR A 195 -13.59 -10.15 8.54
CA TYR A 195 -14.40 -10.65 9.64
C TYR A 195 -14.53 -9.60 10.73
N LEU A 196 -15.70 -9.47 11.31
CA LEU A 196 -15.97 -8.55 12.41
C LEU A 196 -16.24 -9.35 13.69
N ASP A 197 -15.35 -9.18 14.65
CA ASP A 197 -15.57 -9.57 16.03
C ASP A 197 -16.14 -8.39 16.80
N ARG A 198 -17.46 -8.45 17.05
CA ARG A 198 -18.19 -7.40 17.78
C ARG A 198 -17.92 -7.43 19.28
N GLU A 199 -17.53 -8.58 19.83
CA GLU A 199 -17.31 -8.71 21.28
C GLU A 199 -16.02 -8.01 21.68
N ASN A 200 -14.98 -8.11 20.83
CA ASN A 200 -13.68 -7.51 21.10
C ASN A 200 -13.40 -6.21 20.33
N ASP A 201 -14.37 -5.74 19.53
CA ASP A 201 -14.23 -4.58 18.64
C ASP A 201 -12.99 -4.72 17.73
N ILE A 202 -12.89 -5.85 17.01
CA ILE A 202 -11.80 -6.16 16.07
C ILE A 202 -12.34 -6.46 14.67
N ILE A 203 -11.69 -5.91 13.64
CA ILE A 203 -11.84 -6.32 12.24
C ILE A 203 -10.63 -7.18 11.89
N TYR A 204 -10.85 -8.39 11.39
CA TYR A 204 -9.80 -9.24 10.82
C TYR A 204 -9.81 -9.15 9.30
N GLN A 205 -8.62 -9.19 8.71
CA GLN A 205 -8.37 -9.31 7.29
C GLN A 205 -7.60 -10.61 7.04
N ASP A 206 -8.29 -11.61 6.51
CA ASP A 206 -7.72 -12.90 6.12
C ASP A 206 -7.30 -12.84 4.65
N CYS A 207 -5.99 -12.77 4.42
CA CYS A 207 -5.42 -12.77 3.08
C CYS A 207 -5.14 -14.20 2.64
N GLU A 208 -5.60 -14.56 1.44
CA GLU A 208 -5.36 -15.89 0.86
C GLU A 208 -3.85 -16.23 0.66
N THR A 209 -2.98 -15.23 0.78
CA THR A 209 -1.52 -15.39 0.83
C THR A 209 -1.03 -16.09 2.10
N GLY A 210 -1.89 -16.24 3.11
CA GLY A 210 -1.61 -16.89 4.39
C GLY A 210 -1.30 -15.92 5.54
N THR A 211 -1.44 -14.62 5.32
CA THR A 211 -1.31 -13.59 6.36
C THR A 211 -2.68 -13.21 6.89
N ILE A 212 -2.81 -13.04 8.21
CA ILE A 212 -4.04 -12.54 8.83
C ILE A 212 -3.68 -11.28 9.60
N HIS A 213 -4.30 -10.18 9.21
CA HIS A 213 -4.16 -8.90 9.91
C HIS A 213 -5.39 -8.62 10.75
N TYR A 214 -5.25 -7.77 11.74
CA TYR A 214 -6.39 -7.26 12.49
C TYR A 214 -6.24 -5.77 12.82
N LEU A 215 -7.38 -5.09 12.90
CA LEU A 215 -7.51 -3.70 13.34
C LEU A 215 -8.46 -3.66 14.52
N LYS A 216 -8.01 -3.04 15.61
CA LYS A 216 -8.80 -2.88 16.83
C LYS A 216 -9.34 -1.46 16.91
N LYS A 217 -10.63 -1.31 17.24
CA LYS A 217 -11.26 0.00 17.40
C LYS A 217 -10.45 0.92 18.33
N GLY A 218 -10.23 2.15 17.87
CA GLY A 218 -9.44 3.16 18.58
C GLY A 218 -7.93 3.08 18.31
N ASN A 219 -7.45 2.04 17.62
CA ASN A 219 -6.09 1.98 17.08
C ASN A 219 -6.15 1.84 15.55
N PRO A 220 -5.76 2.87 14.78
CA PRO A 220 -5.87 2.85 13.32
C PRO A 220 -4.79 1.99 12.63
N SER A 221 -3.98 1.24 13.39
CA SER A 221 -2.94 0.38 12.83
C SER A 221 -3.45 -1.04 12.63
N TRP A 222 -3.24 -1.58 11.43
CA TRP A 222 -3.36 -3.01 11.15
C TRP A 222 -2.13 -3.74 11.70
N ASN A 223 -2.35 -4.83 12.44
CA ASN A 223 -1.30 -5.65 13.05
C ASN A 223 -1.37 -7.08 12.53
N ASP A 224 -0.23 -7.78 12.46
CA ASP A 224 -0.17 -9.19 12.08
C ASP A 224 -0.61 -10.08 13.26
N ALA A 225 -1.75 -10.76 13.10
CA ALA A 225 -2.35 -11.58 14.15
C ALA A 225 -1.51 -12.82 14.49
N LEU A 226 -0.76 -13.36 13.53
CA LEU A 226 0.04 -14.57 13.72
C LEU A 226 1.39 -14.26 14.37
N ALA A 227 1.99 -13.10 14.04
CA ALA A 227 3.22 -12.63 14.66
C ALA A 227 3.05 -12.47 16.19
N GLU A 228 1.97 -11.83 16.64
CA GLU A 228 1.70 -11.62 18.07
C GLU A 228 1.51 -12.93 18.85
N ILE A 229 0.84 -13.91 18.24
CA ILE A 229 0.66 -15.23 18.83
C ILE A 229 2.01 -15.93 18.96
N SER A 230 2.91 -15.76 17.99
CA SER A 230 4.23 -16.37 18.02
C SER A 230 5.11 -15.89 19.17
N ASP A 231 5.07 -14.59 19.48
CA ASP A 231 5.81 -14.00 20.59
C ASP A 231 5.26 -14.43 21.97
N SER A 232 3.96 -14.75 22.05
CA SER A 232 3.33 -15.19 23.31
C SER A 232 3.64 -16.64 23.70
N ILE A 233 3.99 -17.51 22.73
CA ILE A 233 4.15 -18.96 22.94
C ILE A 233 5.63 -19.38 23.13
N THR A 234 6.60 -18.56 22.72
CA THR A 234 8.05 -18.90 22.69
C THR A 234 8.75 -19.00 24.06
N ASN A 235 8.01 -19.06 25.18
CA ASN A 235 8.58 -19.26 26.51
C ASN A 235 8.89 -20.72 26.90
N ASN A 236 8.66 -21.72 26.02
CA ASN A 236 9.04 -23.12 26.26
C ASN A 236 9.82 -23.70 25.06
N ALA A 237 11.10 -24.03 25.29
CA ALA A 237 12.06 -24.37 24.24
C ALA A 237 11.90 -25.78 23.61
N ASP A 238 11.02 -26.63 24.14
CA ASP A 238 10.98 -28.07 23.79
C ASP A 238 9.77 -28.51 22.96
N ASP A 239 8.80 -27.63 22.70
CA ASP A 239 7.65 -27.92 21.85
C ASP A 239 7.56 -26.85 20.76
N LYS A 240 8.07 -27.13 19.55
CA LYS A 240 7.85 -26.24 18.40
C LYS A 240 6.37 -26.34 18.00
N PRO A 241 5.55 -25.30 18.19
CA PRO A 241 4.15 -25.37 17.81
C PRO A 241 4.09 -25.51 16.28
N HIS A 242 3.23 -26.40 15.80
CA HIS A 242 2.85 -26.40 14.40
C HIS A 242 1.98 -25.15 14.13
N TYR A 243 2.61 -24.00 13.87
CA TYR A 243 1.98 -22.69 13.65
C TYR A 243 0.85 -22.69 12.60
N TYR A 244 0.87 -23.63 11.66
CA TYR A 244 -0.15 -23.82 10.61
C TYR A 244 -1.55 -24.24 11.11
N LYS A 245 -1.82 -24.25 12.43
CA LYS A 245 -3.10 -24.68 13.02
C LYS A 245 -3.81 -23.63 13.87
N ILE A 246 -3.22 -22.46 14.10
CA ILE A 246 -3.89 -21.42 14.89
C ILE A 246 -4.63 -20.51 13.93
N ASN A 247 -5.96 -20.58 13.96
CA ASN A 247 -6.80 -19.55 13.36
C ASN A 247 -7.03 -18.46 14.41
N PRO A 248 -6.47 -17.25 14.24
CA PRO A 248 -6.66 -16.15 15.19
C PRO A 248 -8.08 -15.57 15.14
N ILE A 249 -8.86 -15.89 14.09
CA ILE A 249 -10.22 -15.38 13.90
C ILE A 249 -11.20 -16.21 14.73
N PRO A 250 -11.95 -15.59 15.66
CA PRO A 250 -12.94 -16.31 16.47
C PRO A 250 -14.08 -16.92 15.64
N ASP A 251 -14.60 -18.07 16.07
CA ASP A 251 -15.70 -18.76 15.38
C ASP A 251 -17.01 -17.93 15.32
N ASN A 252 -17.20 -16.99 16.26
CA ASN A 252 -18.35 -16.07 16.30
C ASN A 252 -18.15 -14.81 15.45
N ALA A 253 -16.99 -14.62 14.80
CA ALA A 253 -16.74 -13.44 13.98
C ALA A 253 -17.62 -13.46 12.71
N GLU A 254 -18.25 -12.33 12.42
CA GLU A 254 -19.18 -12.18 11.30
C GLU A 254 -18.43 -11.86 10.00
N LEU A 255 -18.70 -12.60 8.91
CA LEU A 255 -18.14 -12.25 7.60
C LEU A 255 -18.66 -10.89 7.12
N LEU A 256 -17.75 -10.01 6.71
CA LEU A 256 -18.04 -8.71 6.11
C LEU A 256 -17.70 -8.69 4.62
N SER A 257 -18.47 -7.90 3.88
CA SER A 257 -18.01 -7.42 2.56
C SER A 257 -16.85 -6.43 2.74
N ARG A 258 -15.94 -6.32 1.76
CA ARG A 258 -14.86 -5.32 1.76
C ARG A 258 -15.35 -3.91 2.11
N LYS A 259 -16.36 -3.41 1.39
CA LYS A 259 -16.95 -2.08 1.66
C LYS A 259 -17.52 -1.94 3.06
N GLY A 260 -18.01 -3.03 3.64
CA GLY A 260 -18.49 -3.06 5.03
C GLY A 260 -17.35 -2.97 6.03
N ALA A 261 -16.22 -3.62 5.75
CA ALA A 261 -15.00 -3.53 6.55
C ALA A 261 -14.39 -2.13 6.48
N GLU A 262 -14.20 -1.58 5.28
CA GLU A 262 -13.69 -0.22 5.05
C GLU A 262 -14.55 0.84 5.75
N LEU A 263 -15.89 0.75 5.63
CA LEU A 263 -16.79 1.66 6.34
C LEU A 263 -16.67 1.53 7.87
N THR A 264 -16.49 0.30 8.38
CA THR A 264 -16.34 0.07 9.83
C THR A 264 -15.02 0.65 10.32
N GLU A 265 -13.94 0.44 9.57
CA GLU A 265 -12.62 1.03 9.82
C GLU A 265 -12.69 2.56 9.85
N ASP A 266 -13.31 3.18 8.85
CA ASP A 266 -13.49 4.65 8.79
C ASP A 266 -14.24 5.18 10.03
N ILE A 267 -15.33 4.51 10.41
CA ILE A 267 -16.12 4.89 11.60
C ILE A 267 -15.30 4.75 12.87
N TRP A 268 -14.53 3.67 13.00
CA TRP A 268 -13.72 3.39 14.19
C TRP A 268 -12.50 4.31 14.32
N ASN A 269 -11.91 4.70 13.19
CA ASN A 269 -10.72 5.55 13.14
C ASN A 269 -11.06 7.04 13.18
N LYS A 270 -12.30 7.43 12.83
CA LYS A 270 -12.72 8.84 12.81
C LYS A 270 -12.44 9.59 14.13
N PRO A 271 -12.80 9.09 15.32
CA PRO A 271 -12.50 9.79 16.57
C PRO A 271 -11.00 10.00 16.80
N PHE A 272 -10.17 9.03 16.40
CA PHE A 272 -8.71 9.13 16.48
C PHE A 272 -8.20 10.26 15.60
N TRP A 273 -8.60 10.31 14.33
CA TRP A 273 -8.13 11.33 13.39
C TRP A 273 -8.69 12.72 13.70
N ASP A 274 -9.92 12.82 14.19
CA ASP A 274 -10.49 14.09 14.65
C ASP A 274 -9.66 14.64 15.84
N CYS A 275 -9.28 13.80 16.82
CA CYS A 275 -8.38 14.19 17.91
C CYS A 275 -6.97 14.54 17.43
N HIS A 276 -6.38 13.73 16.55
CA HIS A 276 -5.04 13.97 16.01
C HIS A 276 -4.97 15.31 15.27
N ASN A 277 -5.99 15.64 14.48
CA ASN A 277 -6.08 16.92 13.76
C ASN A 277 -6.24 18.12 14.71
N ILE A 278 -6.89 17.93 15.86
CA ILE A 278 -6.96 18.97 16.91
C ILE A 278 -5.59 19.15 17.56
N ASP A 279 -4.88 18.05 17.84
CA ASP A 279 -3.57 18.08 18.51
C ASP A 279 -2.46 18.73 17.67
N LEU A 280 -2.63 18.74 16.34
CA LEU A 280 -1.72 19.41 15.40
C LEU A 280 -1.89 20.94 15.34
N GLN A 281 -2.96 21.48 15.92
CA GLN A 281 -3.18 22.92 15.93
C GLN A 281 -2.12 23.63 16.79
N ASP A 282 -1.76 24.85 16.40
CA ASP A 282 -0.80 25.67 17.11
C ASP A 282 -1.17 25.79 18.61
N GLY A 283 -0.23 25.43 19.49
CA GLY A 283 -0.49 25.35 20.93
C GLY A 283 0.78 25.39 21.78
N GLU A 284 0.65 25.86 23.01
CA GLU A 284 1.71 25.86 24.02
C GLU A 284 1.22 25.10 25.26
N TYR A 285 2.00 24.13 25.70
CA TYR A 285 1.64 23.17 26.74
C TYR A 285 2.65 23.26 27.88
N PRO A 286 2.32 23.97 28.97
CA PRO A 286 3.20 24.06 30.12
C PRO A 286 3.15 22.74 30.89
N LEU A 287 4.26 22.00 30.93
CA LEU A 287 4.27 20.63 31.44
C LEU A 287 4.74 20.54 32.88
N PHE A 288 5.87 21.18 33.19
CA PHE A 288 6.52 21.05 34.48
C PHE A 288 7.29 22.30 34.86
N ARG A 289 7.19 22.71 36.13
CA ARG A 289 7.96 23.83 36.69
C ARG A 289 8.41 23.51 38.10
N SER A 290 9.71 23.61 38.36
CA SER A 290 10.34 23.49 39.68
C SER A 290 11.16 24.74 40.00
N LYS A 291 11.79 24.78 41.19
CA LYS A 291 12.72 25.86 41.55
C LYS A 291 13.98 25.89 40.69
N LYS A 292 14.27 24.83 39.93
CA LYS A 292 15.51 24.67 39.15
C LYS A 292 15.27 24.49 37.66
N ARG A 293 14.05 24.15 37.23
CA ARG A 293 13.79 23.78 35.84
C ARG A 293 12.38 24.13 35.39
N CYS A 294 12.20 24.52 34.14
CA CYS A 294 10.90 24.59 33.46
C CYS A 294 10.93 23.75 32.18
N VAL A 295 9.85 23.02 31.89
CA VAL A 295 9.70 22.21 30.67
C VAL A 295 8.31 22.48 30.07
N ASP A 296 8.31 22.93 28.81
CA ASP A 296 7.10 23.25 28.05
C ASP A 296 7.20 22.62 26.65
N ILE A 297 6.06 22.30 26.03
CA ILE A 297 6.00 21.88 24.62
C ILE A 297 5.28 22.94 23.82
N LYS A 298 5.86 23.30 22.67
CA LYS A 298 5.21 24.13 21.66
C LYS A 298 4.96 23.34 20.39
N ILE A 299 3.71 23.29 19.96
CA ILE A 299 3.30 22.67 18.71
C ILE A 299 2.93 23.79 17.74
N THR A 300 3.38 23.65 16.51
CA THR A 300 3.00 24.52 15.39
C THR A 300 2.68 23.64 14.20
N SER A 301 1.98 24.19 13.22
CA SER A 301 1.69 23.57 11.91
C SER A 301 2.89 22.98 11.15
N SER A 302 4.15 23.24 11.58
CA SER A 302 5.35 22.76 10.88
C SER A 302 6.37 22.04 11.78
N ARG A 303 6.18 22.05 13.10
CA ARG A 303 7.14 21.48 14.07
C ARG A 303 6.60 21.43 15.48
N LEU A 304 7.14 20.50 16.24
CA LEU A 304 7.02 20.40 17.70
C LEU A 304 8.38 20.70 18.33
N VAL A 305 8.39 21.54 19.37
CA VAL A 305 9.60 21.88 20.09
C VAL A 305 9.43 21.70 21.59
N LEU A 306 10.38 20.99 22.20
CA LEU A 306 10.48 20.84 23.66
C LEU A 306 11.40 21.93 24.22
N LEU A 307 10.80 22.84 24.99
CA LEU A 307 11.45 23.92 25.70
C LEU A 307 11.94 23.41 27.04
N CYS A 308 13.20 23.68 27.39
CA CYS A 308 13.74 23.31 28.69
C CYS A 308 14.73 24.35 29.19
N GLU A 309 14.41 24.99 30.30
CA GLU A 309 15.30 25.94 30.97
C GLU A 309 15.79 25.35 32.29
N ASP A 310 17.11 25.32 32.51
CA ASP A 310 17.71 25.12 33.82
C ASP A 310 17.99 26.50 34.44
N TYR A 311 17.34 26.83 35.55
CA TYR A 311 17.60 28.05 36.29
C TYR A 311 19.01 27.98 36.90
N GLY A 312 19.97 28.69 36.30
CA GLY A 312 21.22 29.04 36.95
C GLY A 312 20.97 29.74 38.30
N LYS A 313 21.97 29.73 39.20
CA LYS A 313 21.87 30.50 40.45
C LYS A 313 21.78 31.98 40.10
N GLU A 314 20.60 32.56 40.28
CA GLU A 314 20.20 33.94 39.98
C GLU A 314 19.50 34.10 38.63
N CYS A 315 18.17 33.99 38.63
CA CYS A 315 17.32 34.80 37.77
C CYS A 315 15.94 34.93 38.44
N GLU A 316 15.75 36.04 39.16
CA GLU A 316 14.44 36.51 39.55
C GLU A 316 13.78 37.26 38.38
N SER A 317 12.57 36.81 38.02
CA SER A 317 11.54 37.50 37.23
C SER A 317 11.79 37.56 35.70
N ILE A 318 10.82 37.40 34.79
CA ILE A 318 9.61 38.22 34.58
C ILE A 318 8.67 37.56 33.55
N ASN A 319 7.38 37.88 33.65
CA ASN A 319 6.41 37.87 32.54
C ASN A 319 6.89 38.69 31.33
N GLY A 320 7.50 38.06 30.34
CA GLY A 320 7.50 38.60 28.97
C GLY A 320 8.83 38.48 28.23
N LYS A 321 9.05 37.28 27.69
CA LYS A 321 10.02 36.93 26.63
C LYS A 321 11.50 37.11 27.01
N ASP A 322 12.11 36.05 27.53
CA ASP A 322 13.54 35.82 27.38
C ASP A 322 13.80 34.31 27.20
N GLU A 323 14.08 33.97 25.94
CA GLU A 323 14.89 32.85 25.41
C GLU A 323 14.92 31.50 26.16
N TYR A 324 13.95 30.63 25.87
CA TYR A 324 14.07 29.20 26.16
C TYR A 324 15.31 28.59 25.44
N GLU A 325 16.13 27.83 26.16
CA GLU A 325 17.00 26.82 25.54
C GLU A 325 16.09 25.65 25.10
N PHE A 326 16.08 25.33 23.80
CA PHE A 326 15.21 24.28 23.25
C PHE A 326 15.97 22.95 23.28
N SER A 327 15.50 21.96 24.03
CA SER A 327 16.20 20.67 24.11
C SER A 327 16.01 19.82 22.85
N TYR A 328 14.82 19.81 22.24
CA TYR A 328 14.57 18.99 21.05
C TYR A 328 13.59 19.68 20.10
N SER A 329 13.82 19.55 18.80
CA SER A 329 12.89 19.94 17.74
C SER A 329 12.59 18.77 16.82
N LEU A 330 11.33 18.64 16.44
CA LEU A 330 10.80 17.72 15.44
C LEU A 330 10.33 18.52 14.21
N ASP A 331 10.57 18.02 13.01
CA ASP A 331 9.95 18.58 11.80
C ASP A 331 8.47 18.18 11.68
N GLU A 332 7.81 18.55 10.58
CA GLU A 332 6.39 18.30 10.35
C GLU A 332 6.06 16.80 10.38
N GLU A 333 6.77 15.98 9.60
CA GLU A 333 6.56 14.53 9.53
C GLU A 333 6.78 13.87 10.89
N CYS A 334 7.87 14.23 11.57
CA CYS A 334 8.19 13.74 12.91
C CYS A 334 7.14 14.17 13.94
N THR A 335 6.58 15.37 13.82
CA THR A 335 5.52 15.88 14.70
C THR A 335 4.24 15.08 14.54
N HIS A 336 3.81 14.85 13.30
CA HIS A 336 2.66 14.00 12.99
C HIS A 336 2.86 12.60 13.57
N ARG A 337 4.01 11.98 13.31
CA ARG A 337 4.32 10.64 13.81
C ARG A 337 4.34 10.57 15.33
N PHE A 338 4.95 11.56 15.99
CA PHE A 338 5.00 11.66 17.45
C PHE A 338 3.58 11.71 18.05
N LEU A 339 2.73 12.61 17.56
CA LEU A 339 1.37 12.79 18.11
C LEU A 339 0.48 11.58 17.82
N ALA A 340 0.61 10.96 16.65
CA ALA A 340 -0.13 9.74 16.32
C ALA A 340 0.25 8.59 17.26
N GLN A 341 1.55 8.35 17.46
CA GLN A 341 2.04 7.30 18.37
C GLN A 341 1.64 7.57 19.83
N LEU A 342 1.67 8.84 20.25
CA LEU A 342 1.21 9.23 21.58
C LEU A 342 -0.28 8.91 21.76
N ARG A 343 -1.12 9.18 20.76
CA ARG A 343 -2.55 8.83 20.78
C ARG A 343 -2.81 7.33 20.73
N MET A 344 -2.03 6.58 19.96
CA MET A 344 -2.13 5.11 19.94
C MET A 344 -1.85 4.51 21.32
N ARG A 345 -0.92 5.10 22.09
CA ARG A 345 -0.56 4.64 23.44
C ARG A 345 -1.54 5.10 24.53
N CYS A 346 -2.02 6.34 24.44
CA CYS A 346 -2.79 6.99 25.51
C CYS A 346 -4.30 7.09 25.25
N GLY A 347 -4.75 6.75 24.04
CA GLY A 347 -6.15 6.84 23.62
C GLY A 347 -6.63 8.26 23.31
N THR A 348 -7.92 8.36 22.97
CA THR A 348 -8.58 9.60 22.55
C THR A 348 -9.40 10.27 23.67
N GLU A 349 -9.50 9.67 24.85
CA GLU A 349 -10.36 10.15 25.94
C GLU A 349 -9.81 11.39 26.66
N ASN A 350 -8.48 11.47 26.81
CA ASN A 350 -7.81 12.55 27.52
C ASN A 350 -7.43 13.70 26.58
N SER A 351 -7.37 14.92 27.10
CA SER A 351 -6.82 16.05 26.33
C SER A 351 -5.31 15.86 26.10
N LEU A 352 -4.78 16.44 25.01
CA LEU A 352 -3.35 16.40 24.73
C LEU A 352 -2.52 16.96 25.90
N GLU A 353 -2.98 18.06 26.51
CA GLU A 353 -2.31 18.65 27.67
C GLU A 353 -2.20 17.65 28.83
N SER A 354 -3.27 16.90 29.12
CA SER A 354 -3.27 15.90 30.18
C SER A 354 -2.29 14.77 29.88
N ILE A 355 -2.26 14.30 28.62
CA ILE A 355 -1.35 13.25 28.18
C ILE A 355 0.10 13.73 28.29
N LEU A 356 0.42 14.89 27.73
CA LEU A 356 1.78 15.44 27.76
C LEU A 356 2.26 15.69 29.20
N LYS A 357 1.39 16.18 30.09
CA LYS A 357 1.72 16.35 31.52
C LYS A 357 1.97 15.01 32.22
N GLN A 358 1.17 13.99 31.92
CA GLN A 358 1.34 12.67 32.52
C GLN A 358 2.64 11.99 32.07
N GLU A 359 2.91 12.01 30.77
CA GLU A 359 4.04 11.31 30.16
C GLU A 359 5.35 12.08 30.35
N PHE A 360 5.33 13.40 30.16
CA PHE A 360 6.55 14.23 30.10
C PHE A 360 6.63 15.32 31.18
N GLY A 361 5.59 15.55 31.98
CA GLY A 361 5.54 16.61 33.01
C GLY A 361 6.26 16.29 34.33
N LYS A 362 7.39 15.58 34.28
CA LYS A 362 8.19 15.17 35.46
C LYS A 362 9.62 15.74 35.36
N ASP A 363 10.40 15.71 36.44
CA ASP A 363 11.79 16.20 36.45
C ASP A 363 12.68 15.55 35.37
N GLU A 364 12.46 14.27 35.04
CA GLU A 364 13.14 13.54 33.95
C GLU A 364 12.46 13.66 32.57
N GLY A 365 11.45 14.53 32.45
CA GLY A 365 10.59 14.69 31.26
C GLY A 365 11.34 14.73 29.93
N PRO A 366 12.40 15.55 29.78
CA PRO A 366 13.15 15.62 28.51
C PRO A 366 13.90 14.34 28.14
N LYS A 367 14.31 13.55 29.13
CA LYS A 367 14.90 12.22 28.88
C LYS A 367 13.84 11.23 28.43
N ILE A 368 12.66 11.25 29.06
CA ILE A 368 11.51 10.42 28.68
C ILE A 368 11.05 10.76 27.25
N PHE A 369 10.96 12.06 26.93
CA PHE A 369 10.62 12.55 25.60
C PHE A 369 11.60 12.05 24.53
N LYS A 370 12.91 12.16 24.79
CA LYS A 370 13.94 11.66 23.86
C LYS A 370 13.81 10.16 23.67
N ASN A 371 13.71 9.39 24.75
CA ASN A 371 13.58 7.95 24.68
C ASN A 371 12.33 7.54 23.88
N PHE A 372 11.21 8.25 24.06
CA PHE A 372 10.01 8.01 23.27
C PHE A 372 10.23 8.30 21.78
N CYS A 373 10.89 9.41 21.44
CA CYS A 373 11.24 9.71 20.04
C CYS A 373 12.15 8.65 19.43
N ASP A 374 13.17 8.20 20.16
CA ASP A 374 14.08 7.15 19.73
C ASP A 374 13.34 5.80 19.54
N GLU A 375 12.41 5.46 20.44
CA GLU A 375 11.56 4.26 20.36
C GLU A 375 10.70 4.26 19.08
N ILE A 376 10.10 5.39 18.73
CA ILE A 376 9.24 5.50 17.55
C ILE A 376 10.03 5.83 16.26
N GLY A 377 11.36 5.88 16.32
CA GLY A 377 12.23 6.17 15.17
C GLY A 377 12.11 7.60 14.62
N VAL A 378 11.77 8.56 15.48
CA VAL A 378 11.64 9.98 15.13
C VAL A 378 12.95 10.72 15.42
N PHE A 379 13.45 11.44 14.42
CA PHE A 379 14.70 12.19 14.55
C PHE A 379 14.49 13.46 15.38
N THR A 380 15.34 13.65 16.39
CA THR A 380 15.35 14.85 17.23
C THR A 380 16.60 15.69 16.95
N GLN A 381 16.41 16.97 16.67
CA GLN A 381 17.53 17.92 16.62
C GLN A 381 17.70 18.59 17.99
N PHE A 382 18.88 18.42 18.60
CA PHE A 382 19.25 19.11 19.84
C PHE A 382 19.86 20.47 19.52
N TYR A 383 19.39 21.52 20.19
CA TYR A 383 19.89 22.88 20.05
C TYR A 383 20.22 23.47 21.43
N SER A 384 21.44 23.26 21.92
CA SER A 384 21.94 24.16 22.98
C SER A 384 22.26 25.51 22.35
N ARG A 385 21.82 26.59 22.98
CA ARG A 385 22.41 27.89 22.65
C ARG A 385 23.79 28.02 23.26
#